data_AF-A0A8S3KLD4-F1
#
_entry.id   AF-A0A8S3KLD4-F1
#
_cell.length_a   1.000
_cell.length_b   1.000
_cell.length_c   1.000
_cell.angle_alpha   90.00
_cell.angle_beta   90.00
_cell.angle_gamma   90.00
#
_symmetry.space_group_name_H-M   'P 1'
#
loop_
_entity.id
_entity.type
_entity.pdbx_description
1 polymer ?
#
loop_
_entity_poly.entity_id
_entity_poly.type
_entity_poly.pdbx_seq_one_letter_code
_entity_poly.pdbx_strand_id
1 'polypeptide(L)'
;LSQDEIVKYMVECIKEVNEVIKLPTTTVSLLLHSFRWDKEKLMERFNDPNHQDELFRQAHIVNPFHTDPSTEQTCAICCSTKPVNEMAGLECGHIFCTDCWRHYLTTKIIDE
;
A
#
# COMPACT_ATOMS: atom_id res chain seq x y z
N LEU A 1 -6.24 -21.31 -17.81
CA LEU A 1 -5.30 -20.19 -17.96
C LEU A 1 -3.93 -20.64 -17.49
N SER A 2 -2.87 -20.20 -18.15
CA SER A 2 -1.52 -20.26 -17.60
C SER A 2 -1.37 -19.26 -16.45
N GLN A 3 -0.31 -19.42 -15.65
CA GLN A 3 0.02 -18.47 -14.58
C GLN A 3 0.18 -17.04 -15.12
N ASP A 4 0.82 -16.89 -16.29
CA ASP A 4 1.01 -15.58 -16.93
C ASP A 4 -0.31 -14.93 -17.34
N GLU A 5 -1.27 -15.72 -17.83
CA GLU A 5 -2.59 -15.20 -18.19
C GLU A 5 -3.36 -14.71 -16.96
N ILE A 6 -3.23 -15.38 -15.82
CA ILE A 6 -3.87 -14.97 -14.56
C ILE A 6 -3.23 -13.68 -14.03
N VAL A 7 -1.90 -13.60 -14.03
CA VAL A 7 -1.18 -12.39 -13.59
C VAL A 7 -1.55 -11.20 -14.49
N LYS A 8 -1.64 -11.41 -15.79
CA LYS A 8 -2.05 -10.37 -16.73
C LYS A 8 -3.47 -9.88 -16.43
N TYR A 9 -4.40 -10.80 -16.20
CA TYR A 9 -5.77 -10.46 -15.83
C TYR A 9 -5.85 -9.67 -14.51
N MET A 10 -5.10 -10.08 -13.48
CA MET A 10 -5.01 -9.34 -12.21
C MET A 10 -4.50 -7.92 -12.42
N VAL A 11 -3.44 -7.75 -13.21
CA VAL A 11 -2.86 -6.43 -13.51
C VAL A 11 -3.83 -5.54 -14.27
N GLU A 12 -4.59 -6.08 -15.23
CA GLU A 12 -5.63 -5.35 -15.95
C GLU A 12 -6.76 -4.89 -15.01
N CYS A 13 -7.27 -5.78 -14.14
CA CYS A 13 -8.27 -5.40 -13.14
C CYS A 13 -7.77 -4.31 -12.19
N ILE A 14 -6.53 -4.40 -11.72
CA ILE A 14 -5.93 -3.36 -10.87
C ILE A 14 -5.84 -2.03 -11.63
N LYS A 15 -5.47 -2.05 -12.92
CA LYS A 15 -5.40 -0.84 -13.74
C LYS A 15 -6.77 -0.16 -13.87
N GLU A 16 -7.82 -0.91 -14.21
CA GLU A 16 -9.19 -0.37 -14.32
C GLU A 16 -9.62 0.37 -13.05
N VAL A 17 -9.43 -0.25 -11.89
CA VAL A 17 -9.79 0.34 -10.60
C VAL A 17 -8.92 1.55 -10.29
N ASN A 18 -7.63 1.48 -10.63
CA ASN A 18 -6.70 2.56 -10.36
C ASN A 18 -6.94 3.81 -11.24
N GLU A 19 -7.62 3.68 -12.38
CA GLU A 19 -8.02 4.84 -13.18
C GLU A 19 -8.92 5.81 -12.43
N VAL A 20 -9.70 5.31 -11.47
CA VAL A 20 -10.61 6.12 -10.65
C VAL A 20 -10.05 6.41 -9.26
N ILE A 21 -9.49 5.39 -8.59
CA ILE A 21 -9.01 5.52 -7.21
C ILE A 21 -7.70 6.34 -7.11
N LYS A 22 -6.87 6.36 -8.17
CA LYS A 22 -5.62 7.15 -8.25
C LYS A 22 -4.65 6.93 -7.07
N LEU A 23 -4.47 5.68 -6.67
CA LEU A 23 -3.55 5.29 -5.59
C LEU A 23 -2.35 4.47 -6.13
N PRO A 24 -1.32 4.23 -5.30
CA PRO A 24 -0.28 3.27 -5.67
C PRO A 24 -0.89 1.89 -6.01
N THR A 25 -0.39 1.26 -7.07
CA THR A 25 -0.89 -0.04 -7.57
C THR A 25 -0.91 -1.11 -6.48
N THR A 26 0.09 -1.09 -5.59
CA THR A 26 0.17 -1.99 -4.43
C THR A 26 -1.00 -1.77 -3.46
N THR A 27 -1.34 -0.51 -3.17
CA THR A 27 -2.48 -0.16 -2.31
C THR A 27 -3.79 -0.65 -2.92
N VAL A 28 -3.99 -0.40 -4.22
CA VAL A 28 -5.20 -0.86 -4.94
C VAL A 28 -5.29 -2.39 -4.95
N SER A 29 -4.17 -3.09 -5.17
CA SER A 29 -4.13 -4.55 -5.13
C SER A 29 -4.49 -5.12 -3.76
N LEU A 30 -4.02 -4.50 -2.67
CA LEU A 30 -4.34 -4.92 -1.31
C LEU A 30 -5.81 -4.63 -0.95
N LEU A 31 -6.34 -3.49 -1.40
CA LEU A 31 -7.77 -3.16 -1.27
C LEU A 31 -8.64 -4.14 -2.05
N LEU A 32 -8.27 -4.50 -3.28
CA LEU A 32 -8.99 -5.52 -4.04
C LEU A 32 -8.94 -6.87 -3.34
N HIS A 33 -7.81 -7.24 -2.75
CA HIS A 33 -7.69 -8.46 -1.98
C HIS A 33 -8.64 -8.49 -0.77
N SER A 34 -8.72 -7.40 0.02
CA SER A 34 -9.64 -7.33 1.17
C SER A 34 -11.12 -7.38 0.76
N PHE A 35 -11.45 -6.90 -0.45
CA PHE A 35 -12.78 -6.97 -1.06
C PHE A 35 -13.02 -8.25 -1.87
N ARG A 36 -12.15 -9.26 -1.77
CA ARG A 36 -12.24 -10.52 -2.53
C ARG A 36 -12.36 -10.30 -4.05
N TRP A 37 -11.68 -9.27 -4.57
CA TRP A 37 -11.66 -8.83 -5.96
C TRP A 37 -13.00 -8.28 -6.48
N ASP A 38 -13.90 -7.86 -5.59
CA ASP A 38 -15.14 -7.16 -5.95
C ASP A 38 -14.87 -5.67 -6.25
N LYS A 39 -14.73 -5.37 -7.54
CA LYS A 39 -14.44 -4.01 -8.03
C LYS A 39 -15.57 -3.02 -7.74
N GLU A 40 -16.83 -3.45 -7.86
CA GLU A 40 -17.98 -2.56 -7.71
C GLU A 40 -18.12 -2.12 -6.26
N LYS A 41 -18.00 -3.08 -5.34
CA LYS A 41 -18.10 -2.82 -3.90
C LYS A 41 -16.95 -1.97 -3.37
N LEU A 42 -15.73 -2.18 -3.87
CA LEU A 42 -14.58 -1.33 -3.53
C LEU A 42 -14.81 0.12 -3.98
N MET A 43 -15.27 0.30 -5.22
CA MET A 43 -15.50 1.62 -5.82
C MET A 43 -16.63 2.38 -5.11
N GLU A 44 -17.72 1.69 -4.77
CA GLU A 44 -18.83 2.26 -3.99
C GLU A 44 -18.34 2.75 -2.62
N ARG A 45 -17.57 1.92 -1.90
CA ARG A 45 -17.03 2.27 -0.57
C ARG A 45 -15.97 3.36 -0.62
N PHE A 46 -15.12 3.38 -1.64
CA PHE A 46 -14.10 4.41 -1.80
C PHE A 46 -14.71 5.80 -2.05
N ASN A 47 -15.83 5.85 -2.76
CA ASN A 47 -16.54 7.11 -3.05
C ASN A 47 -17.31 7.68 -1.86
N ASP A 48 -17.47 6.93 -0.76
CA ASP A 48 -18.08 7.43 0.47
C ASP A 48 -17.01 8.08 1.39
N PRO A 49 -17.00 9.42 1.53
CA PRO A 49 -15.99 10.13 2.29
C PRO A 49 -15.96 9.73 3.78
N ASN A 50 -17.07 9.22 4.32
CA ASN A 50 -17.16 8.87 5.74
C ASN A 50 -16.52 7.50 6.05
N HIS A 51 -16.27 6.68 5.03
CA HIS A 51 -15.80 5.31 5.20
C HIS A 51 -14.40 5.07 4.64
N GLN A 52 -13.72 6.09 4.10
CA GLN A 52 -12.37 5.93 3.54
C GLN A 52 -11.36 5.48 4.60
N ASP A 53 -11.36 6.07 5.80
CA ASP A 53 -10.43 5.64 6.86
C ASP A 53 -10.69 4.20 7.31
N GLU A 54 -11.97 3.82 7.42
CA GLU A 54 -12.36 2.46 7.77
C GLU A 54 -11.99 1.47 6.66
N LEU A 55 -12.07 1.86 5.39
CA LEU A 55 -11.64 1.07 4.23
C LEU A 55 -10.16 0.70 4.32
N PHE A 56 -9.28 1.68 4.55
CA PHE A 56 -7.84 1.46 4.68
C PHE A 56 -7.52 0.66 5.94
N ARG A 57 -8.21 0.93 7.05
CA ARG A 57 -8.05 0.20 8.31
C ARG A 57 -8.45 -1.27 8.18
N GLN A 58 -9.58 -1.58 7.54
CA GLN A 58 -10.02 -2.96 7.30
C GLN A 58 -9.11 -3.71 6.33
N ALA A 59 -8.51 -3.01 5.37
CA ALA A 59 -7.51 -3.58 4.48
C ALA A 59 -6.12 -3.66 5.11
N HIS A 60 -5.95 -3.16 6.34
CA HIS A 60 -4.70 -3.11 7.07
C HIS A 60 -3.60 -2.30 6.37
N ILE A 61 -3.98 -1.19 5.71
CA ILE A 61 -3.08 -0.31 4.96
C ILE A 61 -3.10 1.08 5.59
N VAL A 62 -1.95 1.77 5.58
CA VAL A 62 -1.87 3.19 5.97
C VAL A 62 -2.59 4.03 4.91
N ASN A 63 -3.51 4.91 5.35
CA ASN A 63 -4.21 5.83 4.45
C ASN A 63 -3.23 6.89 3.90
N PRO A 64 -2.93 6.90 2.59
CA PRO A 64 -1.98 7.83 1.99
C PRO A 64 -2.50 9.29 1.95
N PHE A 65 -3.78 9.53 2.19
CA PHE A 65 -4.34 10.88 2.27
C PHE A 65 -4.05 11.58 3.61
N HIS A 66 -3.63 10.82 4.63
CA HIS A 66 -3.36 11.34 5.98
C HIS A 66 -1.87 11.53 6.26
N THR A 67 -1.00 11.19 5.30
CA THR A 67 0.44 11.46 5.39
C THR A 67 0.72 12.86 4.90
N ASP A 68 0.99 13.79 5.81
CA ASP A 68 1.49 15.12 5.46
C ASP A 68 2.96 15.00 4.98
N PRO A 69 3.25 15.23 3.68
CA PRO A 69 4.58 15.06 3.13
C PRO A 69 5.59 16.10 3.64
N SER A 70 5.14 17.16 4.31
CA SER A 70 6.01 18.16 4.92
C SER A 70 6.59 17.71 6.27
N THR A 71 6.11 16.59 6.81
CA THR A 71 6.60 16.05 8.07
C THR A 71 7.85 15.18 7.84
N GLU A 72 8.86 15.38 8.69
CA GLU A 72 10.07 14.57 8.72
C GLU A 72 10.03 13.63 9.93
N GLN A 73 10.59 12.44 9.77
CA GLN A 73 10.67 11.44 10.82
C GLN A 73 12.06 10.78 10.83
N THR A 74 12.59 10.52 12.03
CA THR A 74 13.86 9.82 12.20
C THR A 74 13.65 8.31 12.17
N CYS A 75 14.41 7.62 11.31
CA CYS A 75 14.41 6.16 11.25
C CYS A 75 15.17 5.57 12.44
N ALA A 76 14.56 4.63 13.16
CA ALA A 76 15.19 3.98 14.32
C ALA A 76 16.25 2.91 13.99
N ILE A 77 16.44 2.56 12.70
CA ILE A 77 17.46 1.59 12.26
C ILE A 77 18.76 2.32 11.89
N CYS A 78 18.69 3.31 10.99
CA CYS A 78 19.86 4.04 10.51
C CYS A 78 20.07 5.41 11.18
N CYS A 79 19.18 5.79 12.12
CA CYS A 79 19.21 7.06 12.86
C CYS A 79 19.19 8.32 11.99
N SER A 80 18.80 8.21 10.71
CA SER A 80 18.71 9.35 9.78
C SER A 80 17.30 9.92 9.74
N THR A 81 17.20 11.26 9.71
CA THR A 81 15.93 11.97 9.48
C THR A 81 15.60 11.96 7.99
N LYS A 82 14.37 11.59 7.66
CA LYS A 82 13.87 11.46 6.30
C LYS A 82 12.46 12.05 6.19
N PRO A 83 12.05 12.53 5.00
CA PRO A 83 10.66 12.93 4.80
C PRO A 83 9.73 11.72 4.97
N VAL A 84 8.51 11.92 5.48
CA VAL A 84 7.56 10.83 5.73
C VAL A 84 7.21 10.02 4.47
N ASN A 85 7.30 10.60 3.27
CA ASN A 85 7.10 9.86 2.02
C ASN A 85 8.23 8.83 1.72
N GLU A 86 9.40 8.96 2.34
CA GLU A 86 10.50 8.00 2.30
C GLU A 86 10.45 7.01 3.47
N MET A 87 9.40 7.09 4.29
CA MET A 87 9.17 6.24 5.45
C MET A 87 8.04 5.26 5.15
N ALA A 88 8.21 4.01 5.55
CA ALA A 88 7.20 2.96 5.41
C ALA A 88 7.04 2.24 6.76
N GLY A 89 5.80 1.87 7.08
CA GLY A 89 5.50 1.13 8.30
C GLY A 89 4.52 -0.01 8.06
N LEU A 90 4.51 -0.95 8.99
CA LEU A 90 3.55 -2.05 9.04
C LEU A 90 2.49 -1.80 10.12
N GLU A 91 1.52 -2.70 10.21
CA GLU A 91 0.39 -2.62 11.15
C GLU A 91 0.79 -2.50 12.63
N CYS A 92 1.99 -2.97 12.99
CA CYS A 92 2.54 -2.83 14.34
C CYS A 92 2.90 -1.38 14.70
N GLY A 93 2.75 -0.43 13.78
CA GLY A 93 3.05 0.99 13.98
C GLY A 93 4.53 1.32 13.89
N HIS A 94 5.40 0.34 13.64
CA HIS A 94 6.82 0.57 13.44
C HIS A 94 7.07 1.09 12.02
N ILE A 95 7.73 2.24 11.94
CA ILE A 95 8.01 2.95 10.70
C ILE A 95 9.53 3.09 10.55
N PHE A 96 10.04 2.74 9.37
CA PHE A 96 11.45 2.83 9.02
C PHE A 96 11.61 3.42 7.62
N CYS A 97 12.80 3.93 7.28
CA CYS A 97 13.02 4.45 5.94
C CYS A 97 12.99 3.31 4.90
N THR A 98 12.58 3.65 3.68
CA THR A 98 12.48 2.72 2.54
C THR A 98 13.80 2.03 2.23
N ASP A 99 14.95 2.69 2.46
CA ASP A 99 16.27 2.09 2.29
C ASP A 99 16.53 0.94 3.27
N CYS A 100 16.16 1.11 4.55
CA CYS A 100 16.28 0.05 5.55
C CYS A 100 15.34 -1.11 5.25
N TRP A 101 14.11 -0.82 4.80
CA TRP A 101 13.18 -1.85 4.34
C TRP A 101 13.73 -2.64 3.16
N ARG A 102 14.26 -1.95 2.14
CA ARG A 102 14.84 -2.60 0.97
C ARG A 102 15.99 -3.51 1.38
N HIS A 103 16.91 -3.03 2.21
CA HIS A 103 18.01 -3.84 2.71
C HIS A 103 17.52 -5.08 3.47
N TYR A 104 16.59 -4.90 4.41
CA TYR A 104 16.04 -6.02 5.18
C TYR A 104 15.37 -7.07 4.29
N LEU A 105 14.49 -6.65 3.37
CA LEU A 105 13.76 -7.57 2.50
C LEU A 105 14.69 -8.27 1.51
N THR A 106 15.69 -7.57 0.94
CA THR A 106 16.71 -8.18 0.09
C THR A 106 17.45 -9.28 0.85
N THR A 107 17.96 -8.98 2.04
CA THR A 107 18.70 -9.96 2.84
C THR A 107 17.82 -11.16 3.22
N LYS A 108 16.56 -10.93 3.63
CA LYS A 108 15.67 -11.98 4.12
C LYS A 108 14.98 -12.84 3.05
N ILE A 109 14.95 -12.38 1.81
CA ILE A 109 14.24 -13.08 0.72
C ILE A 109 15.24 -13.65 -0.30
N ILE A 110 16.39 -13.00 -0.49
CA ILE A 110 17.36 -13.38 -1.53
C ILE A 110 18.59 -14.06 -0.93
N ASP A 111 19.15 -13.51 0.15
CA ASP A 111 20.47 -13.92 0.66
C ASP A 111 20.39 -14.96 1.79
N GLU A 112 19.25 -15.10 2.47
CA GLU A 112 18.90 -16.22 3.37
C GLU A 112 18.08 -17.29 2.65
#